data_AF-A0A352L2V2-F1
#
_entry.id   AF-A0A352L2V2-F1
#
_cell.length_a   1.000
_cell.length_b   1.000
_cell.length_c   1.000
_cell.angle_alpha   90.00
_cell.angle_beta   90.00
_cell.angle_gamma   90.00
#
_symmetry.space_group_name_H-M   'P 1'
#
loop_
_entity.id
_entity.type
_entity.pdbx_description
1 polymer ?
#
loop_
_entity_poly.entity_id
_entity_poly.type
_entity_poly.pdbx_seq_one_letter_code
_entity_poly.pdbx_strand_id
1 'polypeptide(L)'
;MEWTTYVGFTRTICGFWLSSDRLWFGFERWGGGGVPLERVEVSGRIFELELPEPAALLEEAVVGERAGVSGWDPYWGLLWAAAPVTAGLLLRAAPRAERCLELGCGVGLVGLAGLAAGLSVTFSDQSGAAVAASLGNAERNGLAGAAGLVFGWDDVPAVPGFDFIFA
;
A
#
# COMPACT_ATOMS: atom_id res chain seq x y z
N MET A 1 -11.16 -25.88 42.59
CA MET A 1 -10.34 -25.92 41.36
C MET A 1 -11.19 -25.29 40.27
N GLU A 2 -11.02 -23.99 40.13
CA GLU A 2 -11.74 -23.12 39.21
C GLU A 2 -10.75 -22.79 38.08
N TRP A 3 -11.14 -23.01 36.83
CA TRP A 3 -10.31 -22.70 35.66
C TRP A 3 -10.80 -21.37 35.06
N THR A 4 -10.00 -20.32 35.24
CA THR A 4 -10.17 -19.08 34.48
C THR A 4 -9.24 -19.12 33.27
N THR A 5 -9.83 -19.15 32.08
CA THR A 5 -9.15 -19.11 30.79
C THR A 5 -8.56 -17.72 30.56
N TYR A 6 -7.24 -17.63 30.36
CA TYR A 6 -6.57 -16.40 29.91
C TYR A 6 -6.31 -16.53 28.40
N VAL A 7 -7.11 -15.82 27.59
CA VAL A 7 -6.86 -15.67 26.15
C VAL A 7 -5.71 -14.68 26.01
N GLY A 8 -4.52 -15.19 25.71
CA GLY A 8 -3.30 -14.39 25.53
C GLY A 8 -3.41 -13.52 24.28
N PHE A 9 -3.48 -12.20 24.49
CA PHE A 9 -3.27 -11.16 23.49
C PHE A 9 -1.76 -11.00 23.26
N THR A 10 -1.24 -11.34 22.08
CA THR A 10 0.17 -11.04 21.73
C THR A 10 0.24 -9.77 20.88
N ARG A 11 0.68 -8.69 21.52
CA ARG A 11 0.99 -7.39 20.91
C ARG A 11 2.44 -7.41 20.44
N THR A 12 2.67 -7.60 19.14
CA THR A 12 4.03 -7.47 18.57
C THR A 12 4.18 -6.07 17.99
N ILE A 13 4.92 -5.21 18.67
CA ILE A 13 5.34 -3.89 18.17
C ILE A 13 6.76 -4.06 17.61
N CYS A 14 6.93 -3.92 16.30
CA CYS A 14 8.24 -3.73 15.69
C CYS A 14 8.42 -2.23 15.42
N GLY A 15 9.37 -1.58 16.11
CA GLY A 15 9.70 -0.15 15.91
C GLY A 15 11.16 0.02 15.48
N PHE A 16 11.40 0.93 14.54
CA PHE A 16 12.73 1.39 14.14
C PHE A 16 12.88 2.88 14.48
N TRP A 17 14.06 3.29 14.96
CA TRP A 17 14.30 4.62 15.52
C TRP A 17 15.30 5.40 14.66
N LEU A 18 14.91 6.54 14.08
CA LEU A 18 15.82 7.55 13.53
C LEU A 18 15.29 8.94 13.91
N SER A 19 16.14 9.73 14.57
CA SER A 19 15.74 10.92 15.34
C SER A 19 15.49 12.18 14.49
N SER A 20 14.72 13.08 15.11
CA SER A 20 14.66 14.55 14.97
C SER A 20 13.53 15.19 14.14
N ASP A 21 12.56 14.42 13.68
CA ASP A 21 11.20 14.91 13.42
C ASP A 21 10.22 13.77 13.73
N ARG A 22 9.20 14.02 14.56
CA ARG A 22 8.29 12.99 15.09
C ARG A 22 7.38 12.41 13.99
N LEU A 23 7.90 11.46 13.21
CA LEU A 23 7.09 10.53 12.42
C LEU A 23 7.03 9.21 13.20
N TRP A 24 5.96 9.02 13.94
CA TRP A 24 5.62 7.72 14.54
C TRP A 24 4.89 6.89 13.50
N PHE A 25 5.42 5.71 13.17
CA PHE A 25 4.72 4.70 12.38
C PHE A 25 4.38 3.53 13.32
N GLY A 26 3.11 3.43 13.70
CA GLY A 26 2.58 2.27 14.43
C GLY A 26 1.94 1.31 13.45
N PHE A 27 2.29 0.03 13.53
CA PHE A 27 1.65 -1.05 12.78
C PHE A 27 0.86 -1.92 13.74
N GLU A 28 -0.45 -1.98 13.57
CA GLU A 28 -1.34 -2.84 14.35
C GLU A 28 -2.07 -3.82 13.43
N ARG A 29 -1.87 -5.13 13.66
CA ARG A 29 -2.52 -6.21 12.92
C ARG A 29 -3.63 -6.84 13.77
N TRP A 30 -4.87 -6.86 13.26
CA TRP A 30 -6.00 -7.51 13.93
C TRP A 30 -6.31 -8.87 13.28
N GLY A 31 -6.45 -9.92 14.09
CA GLY A 31 -6.65 -11.29 13.62
C GLY A 31 -8.10 -11.76 13.76
N GLY A 32 -8.75 -12.03 12.63
CA GLY A 32 -10.03 -12.74 12.57
C GLY A 32 -10.45 -13.01 11.12
N GLY A 33 -10.20 -14.23 10.62
CA GLY A 33 -10.84 -14.87 9.45
C GLY A 33 -10.78 -14.19 8.05
N GLY A 34 -10.50 -12.89 7.96
CA GLY A 34 -10.34 -12.11 6.74
C GLY A 34 -8.89 -11.76 6.46
N VAL A 35 -8.64 -11.20 5.28
CA VAL A 35 -7.32 -10.75 4.85
C VAL A 35 -6.74 -9.76 5.89
N PRO A 36 -5.44 -9.85 6.25
CA PRO A 36 -4.85 -9.00 7.27
C PRO A 36 -5.09 -7.51 7.00
N LEU A 37 -5.72 -6.83 7.97
CA LEU A 37 -5.84 -5.38 7.97
C LEU A 37 -4.72 -4.77 8.81
N GLU A 38 -4.02 -3.83 8.22
CA GLU A 38 -2.97 -3.04 8.84
C GLU A 38 -3.38 -1.58 8.90
N ARG A 39 -3.26 -0.97 10.08
CA ARG A 39 -3.52 0.47 10.27
C ARG A 39 -2.18 1.19 10.28
N VAL A 40 -2.04 2.16 9.39
CA VAL A 40 -0.81 2.96 9.24
C VAL A 40 -1.13 4.41 9.51
N GLU A 41 -0.50 4.98 10.56
CA GLU A 41 -0.62 6.40 10.85
C GLU A 41 0.45 7.19 10.10
N VAL A 42 0.03 8.20 9.34
CA VAL A 42 0.91 9.09 8.59
C VAL A 42 0.42 10.53 8.75
N SER A 43 1.28 11.40 9.31
CA SER A 43 0.98 12.83 9.51
C SER A 43 -0.38 13.09 10.20
N GLY A 44 -0.73 12.28 11.20
CA GLY A 44 -1.98 12.40 11.97
C GLY A 44 -3.23 11.86 11.26
N ARG A 45 -3.07 11.19 10.11
CA ARG A 45 -4.14 10.45 9.42
C ARG A 45 -3.88 8.96 9.56
N ILE A 46 -4.95 8.18 9.70
CA ILE A 46 -4.88 6.71 9.73
C ILE A 46 -5.38 6.19 8.40
N PHE A 47 -4.57 5.35 7.77
CA PHE A 47 -4.95 4.57 6.58
C PHE A 47 -5.12 3.11 6.97
N GLU A 48 -6.22 2.50 6.54
CA GLU A 48 -6.49 1.08 6.72
C GLU A 48 -6.14 0.34 5.42
N LEU A 49 -5.17 -0.55 5.48
CA LEU A 49 -4.68 -1.31 4.35
C LEU A 49 -5.02 -2.78 4.52
N GLU A 50 -5.67 -3.35 3.53
CA GLU A 50 -5.66 -4.79 3.33
C GLU A 50 -4.33 -5.17 2.68
N LEU A 51 -3.57 -6.00 3.39
CA LEU A 51 -2.28 -6.50 2.93
C LEU A 51 -2.37 -7.99 2.61
N PRO A 52 -1.89 -8.42 1.45
CA PRO A 52 -1.79 -9.85 1.15
C PRO A 52 -0.78 -10.52 2.11
N GLU A 53 -0.98 -11.80 2.39
CA GLU A 53 -0.04 -12.57 3.20
C GLU A 53 1.26 -12.80 2.39
N PRO A 54 2.43 -12.32 2.84
CA PRO A 54 3.66 -12.38 2.04
C PRO A 54 4.08 -13.80 1.64
N ALA A 55 3.85 -14.78 2.51
CA ALA A 55 4.15 -16.19 2.20
C ALA A 55 3.28 -16.72 1.05
N ALA A 56 1.99 -16.33 1.01
CA ALA A 56 1.09 -16.74 -0.05
C ALA A 56 1.52 -16.14 -1.40
N LEU A 57 1.92 -14.86 -1.43
CA LEU A 57 2.43 -14.24 -2.65
C LEU A 57 3.71 -14.91 -3.17
N LEU A 58 4.62 -15.29 -2.28
CA LEU A 58 5.83 -16.04 -2.64
C LEU A 58 5.48 -17.41 -3.23
N GLU A 59 4.52 -18.12 -2.65
CA GLU A 59 4.05 -19.40 -3.19
C GLU A 59 3.43 -19.25 -4.58
N GLU A 60 2.58 -18.24 -4.77
CA GLU A 60 1.99 -17.91 -6.08
C GLU A 60 3.06 -17.59 -7.12
N ALA A 61 4.07 -16.79 -6.75
CA ALA A 61 5.19 -16.47 -7.64
C ALA A 61 5.98 -17.73 -8.04
N VAL A 62 6.26 -18.65 -7.09
CA VAL A 62 6.95 -19.92 -7.39
C VAL A 62 6.13 -20.80 -8.34
N VAL A 63 4.81 -20.87 -8.15
CA VAL A 63 3.92 -21.61 -9.06
C VAL A 63 3.94 -21.00 -10.46
N GLY A 64 3.84 -19.68 -10.53
CA GLY A 64 3.86 -18.91 -11.77
C GLY A 64 5.16 -19.03 -12.56
N GLU A 65 6.31 -18.94 -11.88
CA GLU A 65 7.63 -19.14 -12.48
C GLU A 65 7.77 -20.55 -13.04
N ARG A 66 7.34 -21.58 -12.29
CA ARG A 66 7.33 -22.98 -12.76
C ARG A 66 6.44 -23.20 -13.97
N ALA A 67 5.38 -22.42 -14.11
CA ALA A 67 4.49 -22.45 -15.27
C ALA A 67 5.06 -21.71 -16.49
N GLY A 68 6.24 -21.08 -16.38
CA GLY A 68 6.90 -20.35 -17.48
C GLY A 68 6.26 -19.01 -17.80
N VAL A 69 5.44 -18.47 -16.90
CA VAL A 69 4.84 -17.14 -17.02
C VAL A 69 5.86 -16.11 -16.54
N SER A 70 6.20 -15.12 -17.35
CA SER A 70 7.08 -14.01 -16.98
C SER A 70 6.34 -12.93 -16.20
N GLY A 71 7.05 -12.11 -15.41
CA GLY A 71 6.49 -10.93 -14.75
C GLY A 71 5.94 -11.16 -13.33
N TRP A 72 6.34 -12.24 -12.67
CA TRP A 72 6.03 -12.45 -11.25
C TRP A 72 6.93 -11.60 -10.37
N ASP A 73 6.32 -10.73 -9.58
CA ASP A 73 6.98 -9.93 -8.56
C ASP A 73 6.14 -10.00 -7.27
N PRO A 74 6.46 -10.90 -6.32
CA PRO A 74 5.69 -11.02 -5.09
C PRO A 74 5.85 -9.80 -4.17
N TYR A 75 6.77 -8.88 -4.47
CA TYR A 75 7.12 -7.80 -3.56
C TYR A 75 6.15 -6.61 -3.61
N TRP A 76 5.21 -6.57 -4.56
CA TRP A 76 4.16 -5.55 -4.61
C TRP A 76 3.29 -5.53 -3.35
N GLY A 77 3.12 -6.70 -2.71
CA GLY A 77 2.25 -6.87 -1.54
C GLY A 77 2.87 -6.44 -0.22
N LEU A 78 4.14 -6.04 -0.22
CA LEU A 78 4.82 -5.56 0.97
C LEU A 78 4.56 -4.07 1.17
N LEU A 79 4.31 -3.67 2.42
CA LEU A 79 4.38 -2.26 2.78
C LEU A 79 5.85 -1.86 3.00
N TRP A 80 6.42 -1.20 2.00
CA TRP A 80 7.83 -0.80 2.02
C TRP A 80 8.10 0.36 3.00
N ALA A 81 9.27 0.34 3.64
CA ALA A 81 9.67 1.34 4.63
C ALA A 81 9.68 2.79 4.11
N ALA A 82 9.85 2.97 2.79
CA ALA A 82 9.80 4.29 2.16
C ALA A 82 8.36 4.85 2.05
N ALA A 83 7.35 3.98 1.89
CA ALA A 83 5.98 4.40 1.60
C ALA A 83 5.39 5.34 2.68
N PRO A 84 5.50 5.05 3.99
CA PRO A 84 5.00 5.97 5.02
C PRO A 84 5.74 7.33 5.04
N VAL A 85 7.03 7.34 4.69
CA VAL A 85 7.83 8.57 4.59
C VAL A 85 7.36 9.41 3.40
N THR A 86 7.21 8.81 2.22
CA THR A 86 6.73 9.48 1.01
C THR A 86 5.29 9.96 1.17
N ALA A 87 4.40 9.14 1.72
CA ALA A 87 3.03 9.51 2.06
C ALA A 87 3.00 10.74 2.99
N GLY A 88 3.90 10.78 3.98
CA GLY A 88 4.03 11.94 4.86
C GLY A 88 4.49 13.20 4.14
N LEU A 89 5.44 13.07 3.21
CA LEU A 89 5.90 14.20 2.40
C LEU A 89 4.77 14.74 1.52
N LEU A 90 3.99 13.87 0.89
CA LEU A 90 2.87 14.24 0.04
C LEU A 90 1.78 15.00 0.81
N LEU A 91 1.39 14.47 1.99
CA LEU A 91 0.41 15.12 2.87
C LEU A 91 0.87 16.49 3.37
N ARG A 92 2.17 16.65 3.65
CA ARG A 92 2.74 17.94 4.10
C ARG A 92 2.93 18.94 2.98
N ALA A 93 3.37 18.47 1.81
CA ALA A 93 3.59 19.32 0.65
C ALA A 93 2.27 19.82 0.06
N ALA A 94 1.20 19.03 0.17
CA ALA A 94 -0.13 19.32 -0.38
C ALA A 94 -0.06 19.89 -1.81
N PRO A 95 0.59 19.16 -2.75
CA PRO A 95 0.80 19.66 -4.11
C PRO A 95 -0.53 19.93 -4.81
N ARG A 96 -0.52 20.86 -5.77
CA ARG A 96 -1.67 21.14 -6.64
C ARG A 96 -1.39 20.59 -8.03
N ALA A 97 -2.07 19.51 -8.37
CA ALA A 97 -2.04 18.88 -9.69
C ALA A 97 -3.38 18.20 -9.96
N GLU A 98 -3.84 18.26 -11.21
CA GLU A 98 -5.15 17.70 -11.59
C GLU A 98 -5.02 16.26 -12.10
N ARG A 99 -3.85 15.84 -12.57
CA ARG A 99 -3.61 14.49 -13.11
C ARG A 99 -2.32 13.92 -12.54
N CYS A 100 -2.46 13.02 -11.58
CA CYS A 100 -1.32 12.43 -10.88
C CYS A 100 -1.19 10.93 -11.17
N LEU A 101 0.05 10.45 -11.26
CA LEU A 101 0.38 9.03 -11.41
C LEU A 101 1.28 8.59 -10.25
N GLU A 102 0.90 7.50 -9.60
CA GLU A 102 1.79 6.75 -8.72
C GLU A 102 2.43 5.61 -9.51
N LEU A 103 3.76 5.56 -9.56
CA LEU A 103 4.52 4.49 -10.22
C LEU A 103 4.89 3.41 -9.19
N GLY A 104 4.48 2.16 -9.45
CA GLY A 104 4.73 1.04 -8.53
C GLY A 104 3.90 1.17 -7.26
N CYS A 105 2.58 1.27 -7.39
CA CYS A 105 1.69 1.57 -6.27
C CYS A 105 1.67 0.49 -5.19
N GLY A 106 2.00 -0.76 -5.51
CA GLY A 106 1.96 -1.87 -4.54
C GLY A 106 0.61 -1.91 -3.81
N VAL A 107 0.65 -1.81 -2.48
CA VAL A 107 -0.54 -1.79 -1.61
C VAL A 107 -1.25 -0.43 -1.51
N GLY A 108 -0.68 0.62 -2.12
CA GLY A 108 -1.34 1.91 -2.39
C GLY A 108 -1.17 3.01 -1.35
N LEU A 109 -0.36 2.85 -0.29
CA LEU A 109 -0.27 3.85 0.79
C LEU A 109 0.07 5.27 0.31
N VAL A 110 0.98 5.41 -0.65
CA VAL A 110 1.43 6.74 -1.11
C VAL A 110 0.34 7.40 -1.96
N GLY A 111 -0.30 6.66 -2.87
CA GLY A 111 -1.44 7.19 -3.63
C GLY A 111 -2.65 7.51 -2.76
N LEU A 112 -2.94 6.72 -1.70
CA LEU A 112 -3.96 7.06 -0.70
C LEU A 112 -3.66 8.39 -0.01
N ALA A 113 -2.40 8.63 0.35
CA ALA A 113 -1.97 9.91 0.89
C ALA A 113 -2.13 11.05 -0.12
N GLY A 114 -1.89 10.80 -1.41
CA GLY A 114 -2.17 11.74 -2.49
C GLY A 114 -3.65 12.08 -2.63
N LEU A 115 -4.53 11.07 -2.64
CA LEU A 115 -5.98 11.24 -2.66
C LEU A 115 -6.45 12.04 -1.42
N ALA A 116 -5.94 11.70 -0.24
CA ALA A 116 -6.25 12.42 1.00
C ALA A 116 -5.71 13.87 1.03
N ALA A 117 -4.69 14.17 0.23
CA ALA A 117 -4.19 15.53 -0.02
C ALA A 117 -5.00 16.29 -1.09
N GLY A 118 -5.99 15.66 -1.71
CA GLY A 118 -6.86 16.25 -2.72
C GLY A 118 -6.38 16.10 -4.16
N LEU A 119 -5.40 15.23 -4.42
CA LEU A 119 -4.95 14.92 -5.77
C LEU A 119 -5.92 13.97 -6.49
N SER A 120 -5.96 14.04 -7.82
CA SER A 120 -6.57 12.99 -8.65
C SER A 120 -5.50 11.97 -9.03
N VAL A 121 -5.49 10.83 -8.34
CA VAL A 121 -4.44 9.81 -8.46
C VAL A 121 -4.89 8.69 -9.40
N THR A 122 -3.98 8.30 -10.29
CA THR A 122 -4.00 7.00 -10.99
C THR A 122 -2.96 6.09 -10.33
N PHE A 123 -3.40 4.95 -9.81
CA PHE A 123 -2.53 3.91 -9.28
C PHE A 123 -1.96 3.11 -10.45
N SER A 124 -0.63 2.96 -10.52
CA SER A 124 -0.01 2.12 -11.54
C SER A 124 1.03 1.16 -11.02
N ASP A 125 1.05 -0.02 -11.60
CA ASP A 125 1.99 -1.09 -11.28
C ASP A 125 2.07 -2.06 -12.49
N GLN A 126 3.13 -2.85 -12.55
CA GLN A 126 3.22 -3.96 -13.51
C GLN A 126 2.25 -5.10 -13.14
N SER A 127 1.96 -5.25 -11.84
CA SER A 127 1.04 -6.24 -11.32
C SER A 127 -0.38 -5.71 -11.33
N GLY A 128 -1.26 -6.37 -12.10
CA GLY A 128 -2.70 -6.11 -12.05
C GLY A 128 -3.29 -6.34 -10.64
N ALA A 129 -2.71 -7.26 -9.86
CA ALA A 129 -3.14 -7.50 -8.48
C ALA A 129 -2.78 -6.33 -7.55
N ALA A 130 -1.64 -5.67 -7.76
CA ALA A 130 -1.27 -4.48 -7.00
C ALA A 130 -2.20 -3.29 -7.30
N VAL A 131 -2.53 -3.07 -8.58
CA VAL A 131 -3.51 -2.04 -8.97
C VAL A 131 -4.90 -2.35 -8.38
N ALA A 132 -5.33 -3.61 -8.38
CA ALA A 132 -6.59 -3.98 -7.74
C ALA A 132 -6.57 -3.79 -6.21
N ALA A 133 -5.48 -4.17 -5.55
CA ALA A 133 -5.32 -4.01 -4.10
C ALA A 133 -5.30 -2.54 -3.66
N SER A 134 -4.57 -1.68 -4.38
CA SER A 134 -4.52 -0.24 -4.11
C SER A 134 -5.89 0.43 -4.29
N LEU A 135 -6.64 0.08 -5.35
CA LEU A 135 -8.02 0.55 -5.54
C LEU A 135 -8.95 0.06 -4.42
N GLY A 136 -8.87 -1.21 -4.02
CA GLY A 136 -9.64 -1.73 -2.89
C GLY A 136 -9.31 -1.02 -1.57
N ASN A 137 -8.04 -0.72 -1.34
CA ASN A 137 -7.61 0.08 -0.19
C ASN A 137 -8.10 1.53 -0.29
N ALA A 138 -8.22 2.10 -1.49
CA ALA A 138 -8.81 3.43 -1.68
C ALA A 138 -10.29 3.45 -1.30
N GLU A 139 -11.07 2.47 -1.76
CA GLU A 139 -12.47 2.32 -1.37
C GLU A 139 -12.61 2.13 0.15
N ARG A 140 -11.77 1.28 0.75
CA ARG A 140 -11.75 1.03 2.21
C ARG A 140 -11.54 2.31 3.03
N ASN A 141 -10.74 3.24 2.54
CA ASN A 141 -10.46 4.52 3.20
C ASN A 141 -11.45 5.64 2.82
N GLY A 142 -12.52 5.33 2.06
CA GLY A 142 -13.48 6.33 1.58
C GLY A 142 -12.90 7.28 0.53
N LEU A 143 -11.82 6.89 -0.14
CA LEU A 143 -11.10 7.64 -1.16
C LEU A 143 -11.37 7.06 -2.56
N ALA A 144 -12.64 6.78 -2.86
CA ALA A 144 -13.05 6.16 -4.12
C ALA A 144 -12.91 7.10 -5.33
N GLY A 145 -12.94 6.53 -6.54
CA GLY A 145 -12.90 7.27 -7.81
C GLY A 145 -11.50 7.47 -8.39
N ALA A 146 -10.48 6.86 -7.79
CA ALA A 146 -9.16 6.74 -8.40
C ALA A 146 -9.19 5.80 -9.61
N ALA A 147 -8.30 6.03 -10.57
CA ALA A 147 -8.12 5.16 -11.72
C ALA A 147 -6.97 4.16 -11.49
N GLY A 148 -7.01 3.04 -12.20
CA GLY A 148 -5.92 2.07 -12.25
C GLY A 148 -5.28 2.03 -13.63
N LEU A 149 -3.96 1.87 -13.71
CA LEU A 149 -3.22 1.70 -14.95
C LEU A 149 -2.18 0.58 -14.79
N VAL A 150 -2.36 -0.54 -15.48
CA VAL A 150 -1.42 -1.66 -15.44
C VAL A 150 -0.45 -1.54 -16.61
N PHE A 151 0.86 -1.43 -16.32
CA PHE A 151 1.90 -1.47 -17.35
C PHE A 151 3.27 -1.84 -16.78
N GLY A 152 4.10 -2.46 -17.62
CA GLY A 152 5.50 -2.72 -17.33
C GLY A 152 6.42 -1.68 -17.98
N TRP A 153 7.64 -1.55 -17.47
CA TRP A 153 8.64 -0.60 -17.98
C TRP A 153 9.02 -0.83 -19.45
N ASP A 154 8.91 -2.07 -19.92
CA ASP A 154 9.24 -2.46 -21.29
C ASP A 154 8.08 -2.20 -22.28
N ASP A 155 6.87 -1.91 -21.79
CA ASP A 155 5.67 -1.69 -22.61
C ASP A 155 4.82 -0.55 -22.01
N VAL A 156 5.37 0.66 -22.08
CA VAL A 156 4.71 1.87 -21.55
C VAL A 156 3.56 2.28 -22.50
N PRO A 157 2.31 2.38 -22.00
CA PRO A 157 1.17 2.68 -22.84
C PRO A 157 1.15 4.13 -23.32
N ALA A 158 0.59 4.35 -24.50
CA ALA A 158 0.30 5.69 -24.99
C ALA A 158 -0.91 6.29 -24.25
N VAL A 159 -0.64 6.97 -23.13
CA VAL A 159 -1.64 7.68 -22.31
C VAL A 159 -1.40 9.19 -22.36
N PRO A 160 -2.42 10.03 -22.10
CA PRO A 160 -2.18 11.46 -22.00
C PRO A 160 -1.28 11.74 -20.78
N GLY A 161 -0.36 12.71 -20.88
CA GLY A 161 0.65 12.96 -19.84
C GLY A 161 0.06 13.35 -18.47
N PHE A 162 0.83 13.15 -17.41
CA PHE A 162 0.48 13.50 -16.03
C PHE A 162 1.24 14.75 -15.58
N ASP A 163 0.61 15.57 -14.74
CA ASP A 163 1.19 16.81 -14.23
C ASP A 163 2.15 16.56 -13.06
N PHE A 164 1.91 15.47 -12.34
CA PHE A 164 2.69 15.08 -11.18
C PHE A 164 2.83 13.56 -11.13
N ILE A 165 4.07 13.08 -10.98
CA ILE A 165 4.40 11.66 -10.90
C ILE A 165 5.19 11.45 -9.61
N PHE A 166 4.81 10.42 -8.86
CA PHE A 166 5.47 10.06 -7.60
C PHE A 166 5.55 8.53 -7.45
N ALA A 167 6.36 8.09 -6.49
CA ALA A 167 6.57 6.70 -6.09
C ALA A 167 6.99 6.67 -4.62
#